data_AF-A0A3E0D2L1-F1
#
_entry.id   AF-A0A3E0D2L1-F1
#
_cell.length_a   1.000
_cell.length_b   1.000
_cell.length_c   1.000
_cell.angle_alpha   90.00
_cell.angle_beta   90.00
_cell.angle_gamma   90.00
#
_symmetry.space_group_name_H-M   'P 1'
#
loop_
_entity.id
_entity.type
_entity.pdbx_description
1 polymer ?
#
loop_
_entity_poly.entity_id
_entity_poly.type
_entity_poly.pdbx_seq_one_letter_code
_entity_poly.pdbx_strand_id
1 'polypeptide(L)'
;MTILKLIIISYMSILFCNDYGEATYLFFNAQSDSICQLHPDMKGRFHKTENVKQFNKAKNNDGSVIFYICNEKFSYSIKNFEAAVSLSEVEFYKLKMSNLNELIEVVNKDNPLYPDKVYGNVFIIEKTKEG
;
A
#
# COMPACT_ATOMS: atom_id res chain seq x y z
N MET A 1 -45.92 37.23 33.62
CA MET A 1 -44.55 37.65 33.23
C MET A 1 -43.71 36.39 33.17
N THR A 2 -43.71 35.72 32.03
CA THR A 2 -43.22 34.34 31.90
C THR A 2 -41.95 34.36 31.07
N ILE A 3 -40.82 34.13 31.72
CA ILE A 3 -39.49 34.17 31.10
C ILE A 3 -39.32 32.90 30.27
N LEU A 4 -39.36 33.07 28.95
CA LEU A 4 -39.05 32.03 27.98
C LEU A 4 -37.53 31.76 28.04
N LYS A 5 -37.13 30.63 28.61
CA LYS A 5 -35.73 30.18 28.60
C LYS A 5 -35.39 29.64 27.21
N LEU A 6 -34.61 30.40 26.44
CA LEU A 6 -33.95 29.93 25.24
C LEU A 6 -32.96 28.81 25.62
N ILE A 7 -33.20 27.60 25.13
CA ILE A 7 -32.22 26.51 25.17
C ILE A 7 -31.33 26.67 23.94
N ILE A 8 -30.11 27.13 24.14
CA ILE A 8 -29.07 27.19 23.10
C ILE A 8 -28.60 25.75 22.88
N ILE A 9 -29.09 25.13 21.80
CA ILE A 9 -28.60 23.84 21.33
C ILE A 9 -27.22 24.10 20.72
N SER A 10 -26.17 23.83 21.52
CA SER A 10 -24.78 23.79 21.05
C SER A 10 -24.66 22.66 20.04
N TYR A 11 -24.65 23.00 18.75
CA TYR A 11 -24.23 22.11 17.67
C TYR A 11 -22.72 21.88 17.81
N MET A 12 -22.35 20.98 18.71
CA MET A 12 -21.04 20.33 18.66
C MET A 12 -21.07 19.40 17.45
N SER A 13 -20.63 19.92 16.31
CA SER A 13 -20.29 19.14 15.13
C SER A 13 -19.19 18.18 15.53
N ILE A 14 -19.55 16.94 15.89
CA ILE A 14 -18.61 15.84 15.97
C ILE A 14 -18.12 15.62 14.55
N LEU A 15 -16.95 16.19 14.24
CA LEU A 15 -16.18 15.78 13.08
C LEU A 15 -15.89 14.29 13.27
N PHE A 16 -16.62 13.46 12.54
CA PHE A 16 -16.21 12.10 12.26
C PHE A 16 -14.88 12.21 11.52
N CYS A 17 -13.78 12.05 12.25
CA CYS A 17 -12.50 11.73 11.65
C CYS A 17 -12.73 10.39 10.98
N ASN A 18 -12.91 10.39 9.66
CA ASN A 18 -12.94 9.13 8.91
C ASN A 18 -11.58 8.47 9.17
N ASP A 19 -11.63 7.31 9.83
CA ASP A 19 -10.50 6.44 10.12
C ASP A 19 -10.05 5.78 8.80
N TYR A 20 -9.68 6.59 7.81
CA TYR A 20 -8.89 6.12 6.69
C TYR A 20 -7.51 5.84 7.29
N GLY A 21 -7.27 4.57 7.65
CA GLY A 21 -6.01 4.14 8.26
C GLY A 21 -4.78 4.69 7.52
N GLU A 22 -3.66 4.81 8.24
CA GLU A 22 -2.42 5.36 7.70
C GLU A 22 -2.11 4.77 6.31
N ALA A 23 -1.85 5.65 5.33
CA ALA A 23 -1.53 5.22 3.97
C ALA A 23 -0.28 4.33 3.97
N THR A 24 -0.39 3.16 3.34
CA THR A 24 0.71 2.18 3.24
C THR A 24 1.48 2.43 1.96
N TYR A 25 2.78 2.76 2.07
CA TYR A 25 3.63 3.06 0.92
C TYR A 25 4.71 1.98 0.76
N LEU A 26 4.84 1.44 -0.44
CA LEU A 26 5.91 0.52 -0.81
C LEU A 26 6.79 1.13 -1.89
N PHE A 27 8.09 1.15 -1.63
CA PHE A 27 9.07 1.57 -2.63
C PHE A 27 9.33 0.44 -3.63
N PHE A 28 9.32 0.78 -4.91
CA PHE A 28 9.54 -0.15 -6.01
C PHE A 28 10.67 0.34 -6.92
N ASN A 29 11.77 -0.42 -6.97
CA ASN A 29 12.87 -0.14 -7.88
C ASN A 29 13.06 -1.30 -8.87
N ALA A 30 12.46 -1.18 -10.06
CA ALA A 30 12.53 -2.20 -11.11
C ALA A 30 13.96 -2.53 -11.58
N GLN A 31 14.87 -1.56 -11.44
CA GLN A 31 16.26 -1.64 -11.88
C GLN A 31 17.17 -2.28 -10.84
N SER A 32 16.67 -2.53 -9.62
CA SER A 32 17.46 -3.16 -8.57
C SER A 32 17.75 -4.63 -8.91
N ASP A 33 19.02 -5.01 -8.76
CA ASP A 33 19.48 -6.41 -8.84
C ASP A 33 19.35 -7.16 -7.50
N SER A 34 18.70 -6.54 -6.51
CA SER A 34 18.49 -7.16 -5.20
C SER A 34 17.64 -8.43 -5.31
N ILE A 35 17.99 -9.40 -4.48
CA ILE A 35 17.24 -10.65 -4.30
C ILE A 35 16.58 -10.66 -2.92
N CYS A 36 15.42 -11.30 -2.82
CA CYS A 36 14.74 -11.41 -1.53
C CYS A 36 15.31 -12.54 -0.69
N GLN A 37 15.50 -12.25 0.59
CA GLN A 37 15.50 -13.26 1.63
C GLN A 37 14.03 -13.53 1.98
N LEU A 38 13.49 -14.62 1.44
CA LEU A 38 12.09 -14.97 1.65
C LEU A 38 11.84 -15.24 3.14
N HIS A 39 10.77 -14.67 3.69
CA HIS A 39 10.34 -14.93 5.05
C HIS A 39 10.04 -16.44 5.21
N PRO A 40 10.39 -17.09 6.34
CA PRO A 40 10.15 -18.52 6.55
C PRO A 40 8.70 -18.97 6.29
N ASP A 41 7.73 -18.08 6.55
CA ASP A 41 6.29 -18.35 6.38
C ASP A 41 5.80 -18.21 4.93
N MET A 42 6.62 -17.68 4.01
CA MET A 42 6.29 -17.60 2.59
C MET A 42 6.47 -18.94 1.85
N LYS A 43 6.98 -19.97 2.54
CA LYS A 43 7.19 -21.34 2.01
C LYS A 43 5.91 -22.02 1.54
N GLY A 44 4.74 -21.56 1.98
CA GLY A 44 3.44 -22.11 1.58
C GLY A 44 2.88 -21.60 0.24
N ARG A 45 3.34 -20.44 -0.26
CA ARG A 45 2.84 -19.85 -1.52
C ARG A 45 3.74 -20.19 -2.72
N PHE A 46 5.02 -20.44 -2.48
CA PHE A 46 6.00 -20.65 -3.54
C PHE A 46 6.87 -21.86 -3.22
N HIS A 47 6.66 -22.93 -3.97
CA HIS A 47 7.48 -24.13 -3.89
C HIS A 47 8.87 -23.84 -4.46
N LYS A 48 9.82 -23.49 -3.59
CA LYS A 48 11.26 -23.37 -3.87
C LYS A 48 11.61 -22.36 -4.97
N THR A 49 12.10 -21.20 -4.56
CA THR A 49 12.94 -20.36 -5.42
C THR A 49 14.02 -19.70 -4.57
N GLU A 50 15.20 -20.31 -4.56
CA GLU A 50 16.43 -19.61 -4.21
C GLU A 50 16.66 -18.58 -5.34
N ASN A 51 16.94 -17.31 -5.00
CA ASN A 51 17.16 -16.18 -5.92
C ASN A 51 15.90 -15.54 -6.56
N VAL A 52 14.87 -15.26 -5.76
CA VAL A 52 13.75 -14.42 -6.21
C VAL A 52 14.21 -12.96 -6.36
N LYS A 53 14.11 -12.39 -7.56
CA LYS A 53 14.36 -10.95 -7.78
C LYS A 53 13.38 -10.13 -6.94
N GLN A 54 13.89 -9.11 -6.26
CA GLN A 54 13.09 -8.31 -5.33
C GLN A 54 11.98 -7.54 -6.02
N PHE A 55 12.19 -7.09 -7.25
CA PHE A 55 11.22 -6.29 -7.98
C PHE A 55 11.08 -6.78 -9.43
N ASN A 56 9.85 -7.07 -9.87
CA ASN A 56 9.50 -7.29 -11.27
C ASN A 56 8.25 -6.50 -11.64
N LYS A 57 8.21 -5.98 -12.86
CA LYS A 57 7.06 -5.28 -13.42
C LYS A 57 6.68 -5.93 -14.75
N ALA A 58 5.42 -6.29 -14.91
CA ALA A 58 4.88 -6.84 -16.13
C ALA A 58 3.71 -5.96 -16.63
N LYS A 59 3.65 -5.74 -17.94
CA LYS A 59 2.52 -5.09 -18.60
C LYS A 59 1.83 -6.11 -19.48
N ASN A 60 0.54 -6.30 -19.27
CA ASN A 60 -0.28 -7.22 -20.05
C ASN A 60 -0.80 -6.53 -21.32
N ASN A 61 -1.30 -7.34 -22.27
CA ASN A 61 -1.83 -6.86 -23.55
C ASN A 61 -3.11 -5.99 -23.39
N ASP A 62 -3.86 -6.18 -22.31
CA ASP A 62 -5.01 -5.35 -21.94
C ASP A 62 -4.60 -4.02 -21.28
N GLY A 63 -3.29 -3.76 -21.21
CA GLY A 63 -2.69 -2.60 -20.59
C GLY A 63 -2.48 -2.74 -19.08
N SER A 64 -3.05 -3.77 -18.43
CA SER A 64 -2.96 -3.91 -16.98
C SER A 64 -1.51 -4.06 -16.56
N VAL A 65 -1.17 -3.48 -15.42
CA VAL A 65 0.19 -3.50 -14.88
C VAL A 65 0.19 -4.35 -13.62
N ILE A 66 1.10 -5.31 -13.58
CA ILE A 66 1.32 -6.18 -12.44
C ILE A 66 2.72 -5.88 -11.91
N PHE A 67 2.79 -5.63 -10.61
CA PHE A 67 4.03 -5.51 -9.87
C PHE A 67 4.23 -6.77 -9.04
N TYR A 68 5.46 -7.26 -8.98
CA TYR A 68 5.86 -8.32 -8.08
C TYR A 68 6.94 -7.77 -7.16
N ILE A 69 6.71 -7.85 -5.84
CA ILE A 69 7.70 -7.51 -4.82
C ILE A 69 7.97 -8.77 -4.00
N CYS A 70 9.19 -9.29 -4.04
CA CYS A 70 9.53 -10.60 -3.46
C CYS A 70 8.55 -11.72 -3.86
N ASN A 71 8.15 -11.76 -5.14
CA ASN A 71 7.17 -12.68 -5.71
C ASN A 71 5.71 -12.50 -5.22
N GLU A 72 5.44 -11.58 -4.30
CA GLU A 72 4.06 -11.19 -3.97
C GLU A 72 3.49 -10.35 -5.11
N LYS A 73 2.34 -10.78 -5.61
CA LYS A 73 1.66 -10.15 -6.75
C LYS A 73 0.81 -8.98 -6.27
N PHE A 74 1.11 -7.80 -6.76
CA PHE A 74 0.28 -6.61 -6.66
C PHE A 74 -0.32 -6.33 -8.04
N SER A 75 -1.61 -6.58 -8.20
CA SER A 75 -2.32 -6.33 -9.45
C SER A 75 -3.12 -5.05 -9.38
N TYR A 76 -2.97 -4.23 -10.42
CA TYR A 76 -3.75 -3.00 -10.59
C TYR A 76 -4.56 -3.06 -11.90
N SER A 77 -5.85 -2.72 -11.83
CA SER A 77 -6.74 -2.63 -12.99
C SER A 77 -6.86 -1.16 -13.42
N ILE A 78 -6.59 -0.88 -14.70
CA ILE A 78 -6.46 0.48 -15.27
C ILE A 78 -7.71 1.36 -15.12
N LYS A 79 -8.88 0.80 -14.74
CA LYS A 79 -10.14 1.57 -14.76
C LYS A 79 -10.13 2.87 -13.94
N ASN A 80 -9.23 3.02 -12.96
CA ASN A 80 -9.18 4.19 -12.07
C ASN A 80 -7.76 4.77 -11.93
N PHE A 81 -7.04 4.97 -13.04
CA PHE A 81 -5.75 5.69 -13.01
C PHE A 81 -5.98 7.14 -12.56
N GLU A 82 -6.01 7.39 -11.25
CA GLU A 82 -5.65 8.69 -10.72
C GLU A 82 -4.17 8.87 -11.03
N ALA A 83 -3.86 9.97 -11.70
CA ALA A 83 -2.60 10.24 -12.36
C ALA A 83 -1.40 9.78 -11.51
N ALA A 84 -0.42 9.16 -12.16
CA ALA A 84 0.92 9.04 -11.61
C ALA A 84 1.40 10.43 -11.17
N VAL A 85 1.25 10.74 -9.89
CA VAL A 85 1.74 11.98 -9.32
C VAL A 85 3.24 11.81 -9.24
N SER A 86 3.96 12.59 -10.04
CA SER A 86 5.40 12.72 -9.87
C SER A 86 5.66 13.35 -8.51
N LEU A 87 6.26 12.59 -7.61
CA LEU A 87 6.73 13.10 -6.33
C LEU A 87 8.09 13.77 -6.55
N SER A 88 8.27 14.96 -6.00
CA SER A 88 9.60 15.54 -5.81
C SER A 88 10.40 14.71 -4.79
N GLU A 89 11.72 14.84 -4.83
CA GLU A 89 12.61 14.17 -3.86
C GLU A 89 12.27 14.54 -2.41
N VAL A 90 11.92 15.81 -2.16
CA VAL A 90 11.51 16.28 -0.83
C VAL A 90 10.19 15.64 -0.37
N GLU A 91 9.24 15.44 -1.28
CA GLU A 91 7.98 14.75 -0.97
C GLU A 91 8.22 13.25 -0.71
N PHE A 92 9.08 12.62 -1.50
CA PHE A 92 9.48 11.23 -1.31
C PHE A 92 10.04 10.97 0.09
N TYR A 93 10.98 11.80 0.57
CA TYR A 93 11.58 11.63 1.89
C TYR A 93 10.62 11.92 3.06
N LYS A 94 9.48 12.59 2.81
CA LYS A 94 8.43 12.77 3.83
C LYS A 94 7.53 11.56 3.97
N LEU A 95 7.54 10.62 3.02
CA LEU A 95 6.75 9.41 3.09
C LEU A 95 7.37 8.41 4.06
N LYS A 96 6.54 7.86 4.95
CA LYS A 96 6.93 6.74 5.80
C LYS A 96 6.76 5.45 4.98
N MET A 97 7.87 4.94 4.46
CA MET A 97 7.86 3.69 3.70
C MET A 97 7.61 2.49 4.62
N SER A 98 6.73 1.61 4.19
CA SER A 98 6.44 0.35 4.86
C SER A 98 7.47 -0.71 4.49
N ASN A 99 7.71 -1.64 5.42
CA ASN A 99 8.52 -2.82 5.17
C ASN A 99 7.63 -3.97 4.69
N LEU A 100 7.96 -4.60 3.56
CA LEU A 100 7.16 -5.71 3.02
C LEU A 100 6.99 -6.86 4.02
N ASN A 101 8.04 -7.24 4.75
CA ASN A 101 7.98 -8.35 5.70
C ASN A 101 7.02 -8.04 6.85
N GLU A 102 7.03 -6.81 7.37
CA GLU A 102 6.08 -6.36 8.40
C GLU A 102 4.64 -6.42 7.89
N LEU A 103 4.40 -6.00 6.64
CA LEU A 103 3.06 -6.08 6.03
C LEU A 103 2.58 -7.54 5.91
N ILE A 104 3.48 -8.45 5.53
CA ILE A 104 3.19 -9.88 5.44
C ILE A 104 2.87 -10.46 6.81
N GLU A 105 3.63 -10.10 7.84
CA GLU A 105 3.38 -10.54 9.23
C GLU A 105 2.00 -10.11 9.70
N VAL A 106 1.61 -8.85 9.46
CA VAL A 106 0.28 -8.33 9.80
C VAL A 106 -0.81 -9.07 9.03
N VAL A 107 -0.66 -9.26 7.72
CA VAL A 107 -1.64 -10.03 6.92
C VAL A 107 -1.79 -11.45 7.44
N ASN A 108 -0.67 -12.14 7.69
CA ASN A 108 -0.68 -13.52 8.14
C ASN A 108 -1.31 -13.67 9.53
N LYS A 109 -1.12 -12.67 10.40
CA LYS A 109 -1.70 -12.63 11.74
C LYS A 109 -3.19 -12.30 11.73
N ASP A 110 -3.59 -11.29 10.97
CA ASP A 110 -4.92 -10.70 11.07
C ASP A 110 -5.93 -11.36 10.13
N ASN A 111 -5.57 -11.54 8.85
CA ASN A 111 -6.44 -12.20 7.88
C ASN A 111 -5.67 -12.78 6.67
N PRO A 112 -5.05 -13.96 6.80
CA PRO A 112 -4.23 -14.55 5.74
C PRO A 112 -5.03 -14.91 4.47
N LEU A 113 -6.34 -15.12 4.61
CA LEU A 113 -7.22 -15.52 3.50
C LEU A 113 -7.74 -14.33 2.69
N TYR A 114 -7.81 -13.14 3.31
CA TYR A 114 -8.29 -11.91 2.67
C TYR A 114 -7.37 -10.72 2.96
N PRO A 115 -6.16 -10.68 2.37
CA PRO A 115 -5.19 -9.60 2.59
C PRO A 115 -5.71 -8.20 2.22
N ASP A 116 -6.63 -8.13 1.24
CA ASP A 116 -7.32 -6.92 0.80
C ASP A 116 -8.25 -6.32 1.87
N LYS A 117 -8.61 -7.10 2.89
CA LYS A 117 -9.36 -6.62 4.06
C LYS A 117 -8.45 -6.11 5.19
N VAL A 118 -7.15 -6.42 5.13
CA VAL A 118 -6.15 -5.98 6.13
C VAL A 118 -5.64 -4.59 5.76
N TYR A 119 -5.35 -4.36 4.47
CA TYR A 119 -4.92 -3.05 3.97
C TYR A 119 -5.95 -2.50 2.99
N GLY A 120 -6.51 -1.33 3.29
CA GLY A 120 -7.46 -0.65 2.42
C GLY A 120 -6.85 -0.19 1.10
N ASN A 121 -5.65 0.41 1.13
CA ASN A 121 -4.88 0.81 -0.05
C ASN A 121 -3.38 0.66 0.21
N VAL A 122 -2.65 0.11 -0.77
CA VAL A 122 -1.18 0.09 -0.80
C VAL A 122 -0.71 0.89 -2.01
N PHE A 123 0.02 1.97 -1.75
CA PHE A 123 0.57 2.85 -2.77
C PHE A 123 1.97 2.39 -3.15
N ILE A 124 2.19 2.11 -4.43
CA ILE A 124 3.49 1.71 -4.96
C ILE A 124 4.19 2.92 -5.54
N ILE A 125 5.34 3.27 -4.99
CA ILE A 125 6.18 4.38 -5.45
C ILE A 125 7.31 3.82 -6.31
N GLU A 126 7.21 3.99 -7.63
CA GLU A 126 8.21 3.51 -8.59
C GLU A 126 9.33 4.53 -8.83
N LYS A 127 10.59 4.11 -8.72
CA LYS A 127 11.73 4.90 -9.20
C LYS A 127 11.76 4.87 -10.73
N THR A 128 11.53 6.02 -11.38
CA THR A 128 11.43 6.13 -12.85
C THR A 128 12.69 6.69 -13.53
N LYS A 129 13.67 7.23 -12.78
CA LYS A 129 14.97 7.72 -13.29
C LYS A 129 16.08 7.52 -12.24
N GLU A 130 17.33 7.40 -12.69
CA GLU A 130 18.53 7.52 -11.84
C GLU A 130 18.71 9.00 -11.44
N GLY A 131 18.53 9.24 -10.15
CA GLY A 131 18.76 10.47 -9.40
C GLY A 131 18.90 10.06 -7.95
#